data_AF-A0A1Z1WSV2-F1
#
_entry.id   AF-A0A1Z1WSV2-F1
#
_cell.length_a   1.000
_cell.length_b   1.000
_cell.length_c   1.000
_cell.angle_alpha   90.00
_cell.angle_beta   90.00
_cell.angle_gamma   90.00
#
_symmetry.space_group_name_H-M   'P 1'
#
loop_
_entity.id
_entity.type
_entity.pdbx_description
1 polymer ?
#
loop_
_entity_poly.entity_id
_entity_poly.type
_entity_poly.pdbx_seq_one_letter_code
_entity_poly.pdbx_strand_id
1 'polypeptide(L)'
;MYGIGMRRLNAELDDGMPVLVTSRTTAWRSTVECSDVLTGAEVLELLPLDFAEAKSYLERTARPLRGPSDRRTTVWTPVLDSLQEDARSPAARALLRILTNPLMVALARTVYGDVSRDPQELLDDPRFETTAGIEEHLLDAFVPAAFGDGDADSRWRTADAVRWLTWLARELERRGTKRLAWWELYLSVPRALRLAAPALLAQALTFVWPSPSCSPASAATSSSPTTSRRWQRTWSAT
;
A
#
# COMPACT_ATOMS: atom_id res chain seq x y z
N MET A 1 -24.39 17.13 4.22
CA MET A 1 -23.99 16.43 5.47
C MET A 1 -22.59 16.76 5.95
N TYR A 2 -21.67 17.30 5.14
CA TYR A 2 -20.27 17.54 5.55
C TYR A 2 -20.08 18.56 6.69
N GLY A 3 -20.95 19.57 6.83
CA GLY A 3 -20.78 20.63 7.84
C GLY A 3 -20.93 20.23 9.30
N ILE A 4 -21.51 19.07 9.63
CA ILE A 4 -21.57 18.59 11.03
C ILE A 4 -20.20 18.08 11.49
N GLY A 5 -19.46 17.41 10.59
CA GLY A 5 -18.12 16.90 10.90
C GLY A 5 -17.13 18.05 11.16
N MET A 6 -17.17 19.08 10.31
CA MET A 6 -16.27 20.23 10.41
C MET A 6 -16.45 21.00 11.72
N ARG A 7 -17.72 21.27 12.11
CA ARG A 7 -18.00 21.94 13.38
C ARG A 7 -17.58 21.13 14.60
N ARG A 8 -17.72 19.80 14.55
CA ARG A 8 -17.23 18.93 15.63
C ARG A 8 -15.71 18.94 15.71
N LEU A 9 -15.00 18.89 14.58
CA LEU A 9 -13.55 19.00 14.59
C LEU A 9 -13.09 20.33 15.20
N ASN A 10 -13.71 21.46 14.82
CA ASN A 10 -13.38 22.76 15.42
C ASN A 10 -13.72 22.86 16.92
N ALA A 11 -14.68 22.09 17.41
CA ALA A 11 -15.08 22.11 18.82
C ALA A 11 -14.20 21.21 19.72
N GLU A 12 -13.62 20.15 19.15
CA GLU A 12 -12.89 19.11 19.88
C GLU A 12 -11.37 19.23 19.73
N LEU A 13 -10.88 19.86 18.65
CA LEU A 13 -9.45 20.08 18.45
C LEU A 13 -8.98 21.26 19.30
N ASP A 14 -8.00 21.00 20.17
CA ASP A 14 -7.27 21.99 20.95
C ASP A 14 -5.76 21.91 20.65
N ASP A 15 -4.98 22.85 21.21
CA ASP A 15 -3.52 22.90 21.03
C ASP A 15 -2.80 21.65 21.57
N GLY A 16 -3.47 20.82 22.38
CA GLY A 16 -2.94 19.56 22.90
C GLY A 16 -3.06 18.37 21.95
N MET A 17 -3.81 18.51 20.86
CA MET A 17 -4.10 17.41 19.92
C MET A 17 -3.80 17.78 18.46
N PRO A 18 -2.52 17.77 18.05
CA PRO A 18 -2.17 18.00 16.64
C PRO A 18 -2.70 16.85 15.77
N VAL A 19 -3.44 17.19 14.72
CA VAL A 19 -4.01 16.21 13.77
C VAL A 19 -3.57 16.53 12.35
N LEU A 20 -3.14 15.50 11.63
CA LEU A 20 -2.92 15.55 10.17
C LEU A 20 -4.14 14.96 9.46
N VAL A 21 -4.81 15.78 8.65
CA VAL A 21 -5.96 15.35 7.84
C VAL A 21 -5.56 15.31 6.38
N THR A 22 -5.75 14.17 5.72
CA THR A 22 -5.60 14.04 4.27
C THR A 22 -6.96 14.05 3.60
N SER A 23 -7.10 14.81 2.52
CA SER A 23 -8.36 14.93 1.78
C SER A 23 -8.10 15.07 0.29
N ARG A 24 -9.11 14.76 -0.51
CA ARG A 24 -9.10 15.15 -1.93
C ARG A 24 -9.40 16.63 -2.03
N THR A 25 -8.71 17.31 -2.93
CA THR A 25 -8.84 18.76 -3.10
C THR A 25 -10.28 19.21 -3.36
N THR A 26 -11.02 18.48 -4.19
CA THR A 26 -12.44 18.77 -4.48
C THR A 26 -13.35 18.54 -3.26
N ALA A 27 -13.09 17.49 -2.47
CA ALA A 27 -13.83 17.21 -1.26
C ALA A 27 -13.57 18.27 -0.17
N TRP A 28 -12.32 18.74 -0.05
CA TRP A 28 -11.98 19.87 0.82
C TRP A 28 -12.69 21.15 0.41
N ARG A 29 -12.53 21.59 -0.85
CA ARG A 29 -13.13 22.84 -1.36
C ARG A 29 -14.64 22.84 -1.19
N SER A 30 -15.33 21.77 -1.62
CA SER A 30 -16.78 21.64 -1.44
C SER A 30 -17.22 21.64 0.03
N THR A 31 -16.42 21.06 0.94
CA THR A 31 -16.73 21.07 2.37
C THR A 31 -16.61 22.48 2.95
N VAL A 32 -15.55 23.21 2.61
CA VAL A 32 -15.35 24.59 3.05
C VAL A 32 -16.44 25.51 2.48
N GLU A 33 -16.79 25.37 1.21
CA GLU A 33 -17.87 26.14 0.57
C GLU A 33 -19.25 25.89 1.20
N CYS A 34 -19.53 24.64 1.58
CA CYS A 34 -20.83 24.26 2.15
C CYS A 34 -20.90 24.36 3.68
N SER A 35 -19.80 24.71 4.35
CA SER A 35 -19.74 24.77 5.81
C SER A 35 -18.76 25.82 6.33
N ASP A 36 -17.89 25.45 7.25
CA ASP A 36 -16.93 26.35 7.91
C ASP A 36 -15.50 25.89 7.59
N VAL A 37 -14.50 26.75 7.84
CA VAL A 37 -13.08 26.38 7.74
C VAL A 37 -12.64 25.61 8.98
N LEU A 38 -11.52 24.89 8.90
CA LEU A 38 -10.88 24.31 10.08
C LEU A 38 -10.05 25.41 10.75
N THR A 39 -10.45 25.81 11.95
CA THR A 39 -9.79 26.91 12.68
C THR A 39 -8.36 26.50 13.04
N GLY A 40 -7.38 27.35 12.71
CA GLY A 40 -5.98 27.09 13.02
C GLY A 40 -5.29 26.03 12.14
N ALA A 41 -5.96 25.51 11.11
CA ALA A 41 -5.36 24.54 10.21
C ALA A 41 -4.45 25.20 9.16
N GLU A 42 -3.23 24.67 9.02
CA GLU A 42 -2.37 24.92 7.87
C GLU A 42 -2.75 23.95 6.74
N VAL A 43 -3.14 24.48 5.58
CA VAL A 43 -3.60 23.68 4.44
C VAL A 43 -2.50 23.62 3.40
N LEU A 44 -2.02 22.41 3.12
CA LEU A 44 -1.00 22.15 2.11
C LEU A 44 -1.62 21.39 0.93
N GLU A 45 -1.41 21.88 -0.28
CA GLU A 45 -1.79 21.19 -1.52
C GLU A 45 -0.56 20.49 -2.10
N LEU A 46 -0.67 19.17 -2.30
CA LEU A 46 0.38 18.40 -2.97
C LEU A 46 0.39 18.76 -4.46
N LEU A 47 1.54 19.22 -4.94
CA LEU A 47 1.75 19.58 -6.34
C LEU A 47 2.12 18.35 -7.18
N PRO A 48 1.92 18.41 -8.52
CA PRO A 48 2.45 17.41 -9.43
C PRO A 48 3.97 17.27 -9.27
N LEU A 49 4.46 16.05 -9.48
CA LEU A 49 5.88 15.73 -9.37
C LEU A 49 6.66 16.36 -10.53
N ASP A 50 7.84 16.89 -10.25
CA ASP A 50 8.72 17.34 -11.32
C ASP A 50 9.50 16.16 -11.95
N PHE A 51 10.02 16.38 -13.16
CA PHE A 51 10.74 15.32 -13.87
C PHE A 51 12.07 14.93 -13.19
N ALA A 52 12.75 15.87 -12.52
CA ALA A 52 14.03 15.61 -11.87
C ALA A 52 13.84 14.70 -10.63
N GLU A 53 12.79 14.92 -9.87
CA GLU A 53 12.34 14.10 -8.75
C GLU A 53 11.91 12.71 -9.22
N ALA A 54 11.13 12.63 -10.30
CA ALA A 54 10.74 11.36 -10.91
C ALA A 54 11.97 10.56 -11.36
N LYS A 55 12.91 11.20 -12.06
CA LYS A 55 14.18 10.61 -12.51
C LYS A 55 14.99 10.10 -11.32
N SER A 56 15.23 10.95 -10.33
CA SER A 56 15.98 10.60 -9.12
C SER A 56 15.35 9.43 -8.37
N TYR A 57 14.01 9.41 -8.27
CA TYR A 57 13.29 8.33 -7.61
C TYR A 57 13.45 6.99 -8.35
N LEU A 58 13.26 6.96 -9.68
CA LEU A 58 13.38 5.72 -10.47
C LEU A 58 14.81 5.17 -10.45
N GLU A 59 15.83 6.01 -10.64
CA GLU A 59 17.24 5.58 -10.63
C GLU A 59 17.72 5.10 -9.25
N ARG A 60 17.27 5.75 -8.18
CA ARG A 60 17.61 5.34 -6.81
C ARG A 60 17.03 3.99 -6.45
N THR A 61 15.89 3.64 -7.04
CA THR A 61 15.07 2.52 -6.60
C THR A 61 15.14 1.30 -7.49
N ALA A 62 15.51 1.48 -8.76
CA ALA A 62 15.81 0.39 -9.66
C ALA A 62 17.11 -0.33 -9.28
N ARG A 63 17.18 -1.61 -9.63
CA ARG A 63 18.38 -2.43 -9.45
C ARG A 63 19.54 -1.84 -10.28
N PRO A 64 20.71 -1.62 -9.69
CA PRO A 64 21.87 -1.14 -10.44
C PRO A 64 22.38 -2.24 -11.38
N LEU A 65 22.68 -1.85 -12.61
CA LEU A 65 23.33 -2.70 -13.60
C LEU A 65 24.84 -2.71 -13.33
N ARG A 66 25.48 -3.88 -13.48
CA ARG A 66 26.93 -3.99 -13.39
C ARG A 66 27.54 -3.48 -14.69
N GLY A 67 28.16 -2.30 -14.65
CA GLY A 67 28.84 -1.68 -15.78
C GLY A 67 30.29 -1.31 -15.43
N PRO A 68 31.15 -1.07 -16.43
CA PRO A 68 32.55 -0.69 -16.23
C PRO A 68 32.74 0.76 -15.73
N SER A 69 31.67 1.56 -15.65
CA SER A 69 31.70 2.96 -15.24
C SER A 69 31.48 3.15 -13.74
N ASP A 70 32.13 4.16 -13.17
CA ASP A 70 31.97 4.59 -11.76
C ASP A 70 30.57 5.19 -11.46
N ARG A 71 29.78 5.49 -12.50
CA ARG A 71 28.41 5.98 -12.37
C ARG A 71 27.43 4.81 -12.22
N ARG A 72 26.55 4.88 -11.20
CA ARG A 72 25.42 3.95 -11.03
C ARG A 72 24.45 4.09 -12.20
N THR A 73 24.36 3.05 -13.01
CA THR A 73 23.41 2.94 -14.13
C THR A 73 22.31 1.95 -13.78
N THR A 74 21.09 2.22 -14.23
CA THR A 74 19.93 1.33 -14.07
C THR A 74 19.26 1.09 -15.43
N VAL A 75 18.27 0.19 -15.48
CA VAL A 75 17.44 -0.03 -16.67
C VAL A 75 16.71 1.24 -17.12
N TRP A 76 16.45 2.18 -16.20
CA TRP A 76 15.78 3.45 -16.50
C TRP A 76 16.69 4.53 -17.07
N THR A 77 17.99 4.45 -16.82
CA THR A 77 18.93 5.54 -17.16
C THR A 77 18.89 5.91 -18.66
N PRO A 78 18.89 4.97 -19.62
CA PRO A 78 18.82 5.32 -21.04
C PRO A 78 17.51 6.01 -21.44
N VAL A 79 16.38 5.58 -20.89
CA VAL A 79 15.06 6.17 -21.16
C VAL A 79 15.00 7.60 -20.61
N LEU A 80 15.44 7.79 -19.37
CA LEU A 80 15.39 9.07 -18.68
C LEU A 80 16.39 10.09 -19.26
N ASP A 81 17.55 9.64 -19.74
CA ASP A 81 18.51 10.49 -20.45
C ASP A 81 17.94 10.90 -21.83
N SER A 82 17.32 9.96 -22.58
CA SER A 82 16.64 10.26 -23.84
C SER A 82 15.52 11.31 -23.67
N LEU A 83 14.69 11.20 -22.62
CA LEU A 83 13.67 12.20 -22.31
C LEU A 83 14.24 13.59 -21.98
N GLN A 84 15.43 13.63 -21.40
CA GLN A 84 16.11 14.88 -21.06
C GLN A 84 16.76 15.54 -22.29
N GLU A 85 17.26 14.73 -23.22
CA GLU A 85 17.95 15.18 -24.44
C GLU A 85 16.97 15.55 -25.56
N ASP A 86 15.96 14.72 -25.83
CA ASP A 86 14.96 14.97 -26.88
C ASP A 86 13.56 14.42 -26.53
N ALA A 87 12.69 15.32 -26.06
CA ALA A 87 11.30 15.01 -25.75
C ALA A 87 10.32 15.30 -26.91
N ARG A 88 10.76 15.33 -28.18
CA ARG A 88 9.88 15.68 -29.31
C ARG A 88 8.94 14.56 -29.73
N SER A 89 9.30 13.30 -29.50
CA SER A 89 8.45 12.17 -29.89
C SER A 89 7.12 12.18 -29.11
N PRO A 90 6.01 11.71 -29.71
CA PRO A 90 4.72 11.60 -29.00
C PRO A 90 4.83 10.74 -27.74
N ALA A 91 5.52 9.60 -27.82
CA ALA A 91 5.75 8.71 -26.68
C ALA A 91 6.56 9.39 -25.55
N ALA A 92 7.62 10.13 -25.88
CA ALA A 92 8.39 10.88 -24.88
C ALA A 92 7.54 11.92 -24.15
N ARG A 93 6.69 12.67 -24.87
CA ARG A 93 5.76 13.64 -24.26
C ARG A 93 4.71 12.97 -23.39
N ALA A 94 4.19 11.82 -23.83
CA ALA A 94 3.25 11.03 -23.05
C ALA A 94 3.89 10.54 -21.75
N LEU A 95 5.10 9.97 -21.83
CA LEU A 95 5.83 9.48 -20.68
C LEU A 95 6.15 10.61 -19.68
N LEU A 96 6.65 11.76 -20.15
CA LEU A 96 6.87 12.93 -19.29
C LEU A 96 5.59 13.36 -18.55
N ARG A 97 4.46 13.41 -19.25
CA ARG A 97 3.17 13.77 -18.64
C ARG A 97 2.75 12.74 -17.60
N ILE A 98 2.95 11.45 -17.84
CA ILE A 98 2.62 10.37 -16.91
C ILE A 98 3.48 10.45 -15.65
N LEU A 99 4.78 10.75 -15.79
CA LEU A 99 5.73 10.83 -14.67
C LEU A 99 5.47 12.01 -13.71
N THR A 100 4.59 12.97 -14.07
CA THR A 100 4.13 14.01 -13.12
C THR A 100 3.20 13.48 -12.03
N ASN A 101 2.66 12.26 -12.20
CA ASN A 101 1.78 11.64 -11.23
C ASN A 101 2.56 10.64 -10.35
N PRO A 102 2.69 10.87 -9.03
CA PRO A 102 3.42 9.99 -8.12
C PRO A 102 2.96 8.54 -8.14
N LEU A 103 1.66 8.28 -8.37
CA LEU A 103 1.14 6.92 -8.52
C LEU A 103 1.79 6.23 -9.72
N MET A 104 1.85 6.91 -10.86
CA MET A 104 2.38 6.33 -12.09
C MET A 104 3.89 6.04 -11.99
N VAL A 105 4.63 6.91 -11.31
CA VAL A 105 6.05 6.67 -11.00
C VAL A 105 6.22 5.44 -10.10
N ALA A 106 5.35 5.27 -9.10
CA ALA A 106 5.37 4.09 -8.25
C ALA A 106 5.03 2.80 -9.01
N LEU A 107 4.04 2.84 -9.91
CA LEU A 107 3.71 1.70 -10.79
C LEU A 107 4.88 1.35 -11.71
N ALA A 108 5.46 2.35 -12.37
CA ALA A 108 6.62 2.17 -13.24
C ALA A 108 7.81 1.56 -12.49
N ARG A 109 8.09 2.03 -11.26
CA ARG A 109 9.10 1.43 -10.38
C ARG A 109 8.82 -0.05 -10.12
N THR A 110 7.57 -0.43 -9.82
CA THR A 110 7.24 -1.83 -9.53
C THR A 110 7.33 -2.70 -10.78
N VAL A 111 6.85 -2.20 -11.92
CA VAL A 111 6.79 -2.94 -13.19
C VAL A 111 8.18 -3.18 -13.80
N TYR A 112 9.08 -2.20 -13.69
CA TYR A 112 10.43 -2.24 -14.26
C TYR A 112 11.52 -2.24 -13.18
N GLY A 113 11.17 -2.61 -11.95
CA GLY A 113 12.11 -2.60 -10.82
C GLY A 113 13.16 -3.70 -10.91
N ASP A 114 12.84 -4.79 -11.61
CA ASP A 114 13.75 -5.90 -11.91
C ASP A 114 14.17 -5.91 -13.39
N VAL A 115 15.28 -6.61 -13.68
CA VAL A 115 15.94 -6.61 -15.01
C VAL A 115 15.16 -7.44 -16.06
N SER A 116 14.02 -8.02 -15.68
CA SER A 116 13.20 -8.86 -16.57
C SER A 116 12.45 -8.08 -17.65
N ARG A 117 12.26 -6.75 -17.48
CA ARG A 117 11.61 -5.87 -18.45
C ARG A 117 12.45 -4.63 -18.72
N ASP A 118 12.49 -4.22 -19.98
CA ASP A 118 13.21 -3.02 -20.42
C ASP A 118 12.22 -1.85 -20.58
N PRO A 119 12.37 -0.74 -19.83
CA PRO A 119 11.51 0.42 -19.99
C PRO A 119 11.65 1.14 -21.34
N GLN A 120 12.63 0.81 -22.18
CA GLN A 120 12.72 1.32 -23.56
C GLN A 120 11.46 1.03 -24.39
N GLU A 121 10.74 -0.05 -24.08
CA GLU A 121 9.49 -0.36 -24.76
C GLU A 121 8.49 0.80 -24.73
N LEU A 122 8.51 1.62 -23.66
CA LEU A 122 7.64 2.81 -23.48
C LEU A 122 7.90 3.94 -24.49
N LEU A 123 9.06 3.92 -25.14
CA LEU A 123 9.42 4.88 -26.19
C LEU A 123 9.30 4.28 -27.60
N ASP A 124 9.49 2.96 -27.73
CA ASP A 124 9.56 2.27 -29.02
C ASP A 124 8.21 1.76 -29.54
N ASP A 125 7.27 1.38 -28.67
CA ASP A 125 5.96 0.87 -29.09
C ASP A 125 4.96 2.00 -29.37
N PRO A 126 4.36 2.07 -30.59
CA PRO A 126 3.35 3.06 -30.94
C PRO A 126 2.14 3.12 -29.99
N ARG A 127 1.83 2.04 -29.27
CA ARG A 127 0.76 2.00 -28.26
C ARG A 127 0.99 3.00 -27.12
N PHE A 128 2.23 3.38 -26.88
CA PHE A 128 2.63 4.29 -25.81
C PHE A 128 2.79 5.75 -26.24
N GLU A 129 2.38 6.09 -27.47
CA GLU A 129 2.30 7.49 -27.92
C GLU A 129 1.25 8.32 -27.18
N THR A 130 0.37 7.67 -26.40
CA THR A 130 -0.64 8.32 -25.57
C THR A 130 -0.45 8.00 -24.10
N THR A 131 -0.84 8.94 -23.23
CA THR A 131 -0.80 8.69 -21.79
C THR A 131 -1.76 7.62 -21.34
N ALA A 132 -2.91 7.47 -22.00
CA ALA A 132 -3.84 6.40 -21.69
C ALA A 132 -3.23 5.02 -21.96
N GLY A 133 -2.49 4.86 -23.07
CA GLY A 133 -1.82 3.61 -23.40
C GLY A 133 -0.72 3.24 -22.40
N ILE A 134 0.10 4.22 -21.99
CA ILE A 134 1.10 4.01 -20.93
C ILE A 134 0.41 3.68 -19.58
N GLU A 135 -0.67 4.40 -19.25
CA GLU A 135 -1.40 4.20 -18.00
C GLU A 135 -2.02 2.81 -17.89
N GLU A 136 -2.73 2.39 -18.93
CA GLU A 136 -3.35 1.06 -19.03
C GLU A 136 -2.30 -0.03 -18.90
N HIS A 137 -1.17 0.07 -19.62
CA HIS A 137 -0.08 -0.89 -19.52
C HIS A 137 0.51 -0.97 -18.12
N LEU A 138 0.82 0.17 -17.50
CA LEU A 138 1.38 0.19 -16.13
C LEU A 138 0.41 -0.41 -15.11
N LEU A 139 -0.89 -0.15 -15.24
CA LEU A 139 -1.91 -0.72 -14.37
C LEU A 139 -2.07 -2.23 -14.57
N ASP A 140 -2.12 -2.70 -15.82
CA ASP A 140 -2.23 -4.11 -16.16
C ASP A 140 -0.99 -4.91 -15.74
N ALA A 141 0.18 -4.32 -15.92
CA ALA A 141 1.46 -4.94 -15.59
C ALA A 141 1.78 -4.92 -14.08
N PHE A 142 1.12 -4.08 -13.29
CA PHE A 142 1.43 -3.88 -11.88
C PHE A 142 1.13 -5.11 -11.02
N VAL A 143 -0.07 -5.69 -11.13
CA VAL A 143 -0.46 -6.83 -10.29
C VAL A 143 0.46 -8.03 -10.52
N PRO A 144 0.75 -8.43 -11.78
CA PRO A 144 1.72 -9.49 -12.02
C PRO A 144 3.11 -9.20 -11.45
N ALA A 145 3.60 -7.95 -11.58
CA ALA A 145 4.91 -7.58 -11.06
C ALA A 145 4.96 -7.60 -9.52
N ALA A 146 3.96 -7.00 -8.85
CA ALA A 146 3.91 -6.91 -7.39
C ALA A 146 3.79 -8.28 -6.68
N PHE A 147 3.20 -9.27 -7.35
CA PHE A 147 3.00 -10.64 -6.83
C PHE A 147 3.87 -11.69 -7.56
N GLY A 148 4.71 -11.28 -8.50
CA GLY A 148 5.57 -12.14 -9.32
C GLY A 148 6.90 -12.45 -8.64
N ASP A 149 7.44 -11.48 -7.90
CA ASP A 149 8.78 -11.53 -7.31
C ASP A 149 8.85 -12.24 -5.95
N GLY A 150 7.84 -13.08 -5.66
CA GLY A 150 7.87 -13.91 -4.46
C GLY A 150 8.97 -14.96 -4.58
N ASP A 151 9.83 -15.03 -3.55
CA ASP A 151 10.73 -16.16 -3.29
C ASP A 151 10.00 -17.50 -3.54
N ALA A 152 10.73 -18.59 -3.83
CA ALA A 152 10.11 -19.89 -4.12
C ALA A 152 9.15 -20.37 -3.00
N ASP A 153 9.25 -19.76 -1.81
CA ASP A 153 8.45 -19.96 -0.61
C ASP A 153 7.25 -18.99 -0.45
N SER A 154 6.95 -18.16 -1.46
CA SER A 154 5.80 -17.26 -1.42
C SER A 154 4.50 -18.07 -1.44
N ARG A 155 3.74 -17.95 -0.35
CA ARG A 155 2.42 -18.59 -0.18
C ARG A 155 1.38 -18.21 -1.24
N TRP A 156 1.60 -17.13 -1.99
CA TRP A 156 0.67 -16.63 -2.99
C TRP A 156 1.29 -16.68 -4.38
N ARG A 157 0.65 -17.43 -5.28
CA ARG A 157 1.01 -17.43 -6.70
C ARG A 157 0.42 -16.20 -7.37
N THR A 158 1.17 -15.60 -8.30
CA THR A 158 0.75 -14.43 -9.09
C THR A 158 -0.62 -14.63 -9.76
N ALA A 159 -0.87 -15.83 -10.29
CA ALA A 159 -2.14 -16.18 -10.92
C ALA A 159 -3.34 -16.10 -9.96
N ASP A 160 -3.15 -16.47 -8.69
CA ASP A 160 -4.21 -16.36 -7.68
C ASP A 160 -4.51 -14.88 -7.38
N ALA A 161 -3.47 -14.06 -7.20
CA ALA A 161 -3.63 -12.63 -6.95
C ALA A 161 -4.40 -11.93 -8.09
N VAL A 162 -4.01 -12.18 -9.34
CA VAL A 162 -4.69 -11.63 -10.52
C VAL A 162 -6.16 -12.05 -10.55
N ARG A 163 -6.45 -13.34 -10.31
CA ARG A 163 -7.83 -13.85 -10.32
C ARG A 163 -8.69 -13.18 -9.24
N TRP A 164 -8.19 -13.10 -8.01
CA TRP A 164 -8.95 -12.54 -6.89
C TRP A 164 -9.18 -11.03 -7.01
N LEU A 165 -8.16 -10.28 -7.43
CA LEU A 165 -8.28 -8.83 -7.64
C LEU A 165 -9.19 -8.50 -8.82
N THR A 166 -9.13 -9.28 -9.90
CA THR A 166 -10.07 -9.16 -11.03
C THR A 166 -11.51 -9.44 -10.58
N TRP A 167 -11.72 -10.48 -9.77
CA TRP A 167 -13.04 -10.77 -9.22
C TRP A 167 -13.55 -9.63 -8.35
N LEU A 168 -12.69 -9.06 -7.49
CA LEU A 168 -13.03 -7.94 -6.62
C LEU A 168 -13.39 -6.68 -7.42
N ALA A 169 -12.62 -6.37 -8.46
CA ALA A 169 -12.88 -5.24 -9.36
C ALA A 169 -14.27 -5.38 -10.02
N ARG A 170 -14.58 -6.56 -10.57
CA ARG A 170 -15.90 -6.84 -11.16
C ARG A 170 -17.04 -6.76 -10.16
N GLU A 171 -16.82 -7.17 -8.92
CA GLU A 171 -17.84 -7.07 -7.86
C GLU A 171 -18.12 -5.61 -7.46
N LEU A 172 -17.07 -4.81 -7.32
CA LEU A 172 -17.20 -3.37 -7.05
C LEU A 172 -17.93 -2.65 -8.19
N GLU A 173 -17.61 -3.01 -9.43
CA GLU A 173 -18.27 -2.48 -10.63
C GLU A 173 -19.75 -2.88 -10.69
N ARG A 174 -20.09 -4.14 -10.41
CA ARG A 174 -21.50 -4.59 -10.29
C ARG A 174 -22.28 -3.81 -9.23
N ARG A 175 -21.63 -3.44 -8.12
CA ARG A 175 -22.23 -2.64 -7.05
C ARG A 175 -22.26 -1.14 -7.38
N GLY A 176 -21.68 -0.71 -8.50
CA GLY A 176 -21.60 0.70 -8.89
C GLY A 176 -20.74 1.54 -7.95
N THR A 177 -19.83 0.94 -7.19
CA THR A 177 -18.99 1.64 -6.20
C THR A 177 -17.52 1.42 -6.48
N LYS A 178 -16.72 2.48 -6.34
CA LYS A 178 -15.25 2.40 -6.38
C LYS A 178 -14.65 2.33 -4.97
N ARG A 179 -15.48 2.27 -3.93
CA ARG A 179 -15.05 2.26 -2.53
C ARG A 179 -15.08 0.84 -2.00
N LEU A 180 -13.89 0.32 -1.68
CA LEU A 180 -13.74 -0.92 -0.94
C LEU A 180 -13.84 -0.62 0.56
N ALA A 181 -15.02 -0.85 1.14
CA ALA A 181 -15.13 -0.95 2.59
C ALA A 181 -14.53 -2.29 3.02
N TRP A 182 -13.22 -2.33 3.31
CA TRP A 182 -12.56 -3.59 3.68
C TRP A 182 -13.16 -4.19 4.97
N TRP A 183 -13.68 -3.35 5.86
CA TRP A 183 -14.46 -3.78 7.01
C TRP A 183 -15.83 -4.36 6.62
N GLU A 184 -16.34 -4.17 5.41
CA GLU A 184 -17.54 -4.88 4.90
C GLU A 184 -17.15 -6.11 4.07
N LEU A 185 -15.86 -6.35 3.84
CA LEU A 185 -15.39 -7.53 3.12
C LEU A 185 -15.78 -8.81 3.86
N TYR A 186 -15.75 -8.81 5.21
CA TYR A 186 -16.26 -9.92 6.02
C TYR A 186 -17.77 -10.16 5.78
N LEU A 187 -18.52 -9.12 5.39
CA LEU A 187 -19.94 -9.21 5.05
C LEU A 187 -20.19 -9.75 3.64
N SER A 188 -19.15 -9.95 2.83
CA SER A 188 -19.27 -10.57 1.50
C SER A 188 -18.97 -12.07 1.50
N VAL A 189 -18.52 -12.63 2.64
CA VAL A 189 -18.35 -14.08 2.81
C VAL A 189 -19.72 -14.75 2.89
N PRO A 190 -20.02 -15.84 2.15
CA PRO A 190 -21.30 -16.54 2.25
C PRO A 190 -21.62 -16.90 3.71
N ARG A 191 -22.88 -16.72 4.14
CA ARG A 191 -23.30 -17.01 5.53
C ARG A 191 -22.92 -18.43 5.97
N ALA A 192 -22.99 -19.39 5.04
CA ALA A 192 -22.58 -20.78 5.28
C ALA A 192 -21.11 -20.89 5.74
N LEU A 193 -20.19 -20.15 5.11
CA LEU A 193 -18.76 -20.18 5.45
C LEU A 193 -18.48 -19.46 6.79
N ARG A 194 -19.24 -18.39 7.09
CA ARG A 194 -19.14 -17.68 8.39
C ARG A 194 -19.60 -18.52 9.57
N LEU A 195 -20.57 -19.41 9.36
CA LEU A 195 -21.07 -20.31 10.39
C LEU A 195 -20.23 -21.59 10.48
N ALA A 196 -19.75 -22.11 9.35
CA ALA A 196 -18.96 -23.34 9.31
C ALA A 196 -17.54 -23.16 9.85
N ALA A 197 -16.85 -22.03 9.56
CA ALA A 197 -15.49 -21.80 10.00
C ALA A 197 -15.29 -21.83 11.55
N PRO A 198 -16.09 -21.10 12.37
CA PRO A 198 -15.96 -21.19 13.82
C PRO A 198 -16.41 -22.55 14.36
N ALA A 199 -17.41 -23.19 13.73
CA ALA A 199 -17.86 -24.52 14.14
C ALA A 199 -16.78 -25.60 13.92
N LEU A 200 -16.06 -25.54 12.79
CA LEU A 200 -14.95 -26.44 12.49
C LEU A 200 -13.72 -26.17 13.37
N LEU A 201 -13.41 -24.90 13.66
CA LEU A 201 -12.35 -24.53 14.61
C LEU A 201 -12.66 -25.01 16.04
N ALA A 202 -13.90 -24.83 16.51
CA ALA A 202 -14.34 -25.32 17.81
C ALA A 202 -14.25 -26.85 17.90
N GLN A 203 -14.65 -27.56 16.82
CA GLN A 203 -14.51 -29.02 16.74
C GLN A 203 -13.04 -29.47 16.84
N ALA A 204 -12.13 -28.81 16.12
CA ALA A 204 -10.70 -29.12 16.16
C ALA A 204 -10.10 -28.89 17.56
N LEU A 205 -10.49 -27.81 18.24
CA LEU A 205 -10.08 -27.50 19.61
C LEU A 205 -10.60 -28.53 20.63
N THR A 206 -11.83 -29.04 20.45
CA THR A 206 -12.36 -30.11 21.32
C THR A 206 -11.68 -31.46 21.09
N PHE A 207 -11.17 -31.73 19.89
CA PHE A 207 -10.45 -32.98 19.59
C PHE A 207 -9.01 -32.98 20.12
N VAL A 208 -8.42 -31.79 20.37
CA VAL A 208 -7.05 -31.61 20.88
C VAL A 208 -6.98 -31.54 22.41
N TRP A 209 -8.08 -31.83 23.13
CA TRP A 209 -8.03 -32.03 24.58
C TRP A 209 -8.05 -33.54 24.89
N PRO A 210 -6.90 -34.23 25.04
CA PRO A 210 -6.90 -35.55 25.61
C PRO A 210 -7.36 -35.45 27.06
N SER A 211 -8.31 -36.31 27.40
CA SER A 211 -8.93 -36.54 28.71
C SER A 211 -7.96 -36.47 29.90
N PRO A 212 -8.39 -35.91 31.05
CA PRO A 212 -7.55 -35.73 32.22
C PRO A 212 -7.22 -37.09 32.85
N SER A 213 -5.93 -37.45 32.85
CA SER A 213 -5.41 -38.55 33.66
C SER A 213 -5.57 -38.18 35.14
N CYS A 214 -6.45 -38.92 35.81
CA CYS A 214 -6.69 -38.85 37.24
C CYS A 214 -5.42 -39.29 38.02
N SER A 215 -4.99 -38.51 39.01
CA SER A 215 -4.28 -39.07 40.16
C SER A 215 -4.39 -38.15 41.39
N PRO A 216 -4.65 -38.69 42.60
CA PRO A 216 -5.10 -37.91 43.75
C PRO A 216 -3.99 -37.53 44.75
N ALA A 217 -4.23 -36.39 45.41
CA ALA A 217 -3.92 -35.99 46.78
C ALA A 217 -2.68 -36.54 47.52
N SER A 218 -1.84 -35.62 48.01
CA SER A 218 -1.46 -35.57 49.45
C SER A 218 -0.99 -34.16 49.84
N ALA A 219 -1.42 -33.75 51.02
CA ALA A 219 -1.34 -32.40 51.57
C ALA A 219 -0.07 -32.16 52.41
N ALA A 220 0.32 -30.88 52.44
CA ALA A 220 0.94 -30.10 53.53
C ALA A 220 2.16 -30.67 54.31
N THR A 221 3.24 -29.88 54.42
CA THR A 221 3.49 -28.95 55.56
C THR A 221 4.87 -28.26 55.44
N SER A 222 4.87 -26.93 55.64
CA SER A 222 5.92 -25.96 56.06
C SER A 222 7.41 -26.11 55.67
N SER A 223 8.00 -25.03 55.13
CA SER A 223 8.90 -24.10 55.86
C SER A 223 9.64 -23.14 54.90
N SER A 224 9.66 -21.85 55.24
CA SER A 224 10.50 -20.78 54.66
C SER A 224 11.94 -20.87 55.21
N PRO A 225 12.93 -20.03 54.83
CA PRO A 225 12.98 -18.95 53.83
C PRO A 225 14.23 -19.01 52.92
N THR A 226 14.43 -17.97 52.08
CA THR A 226 15.71 -17.29 51.74
C THR A 226 15.86 -17.01 50.24
N THR A 227 15.64 -15.73 49.89
CA THR A 227 16.45 -14.88 49.00
C THR A 227 16.87 -15.41 47.63
N SER A 228 16.36 -14.78 46.56
CA SER A 228 17.20 -13.87 45.76
C SER A 228 16.45 -13.25 44.56
N ARG A 229 16.70 -11.94 44.41
CA ARG A 229 16.87 -11.16 43.17
C ARG A 229 15.68 -11.10 42.18
N ARG A 230 15.40 -10.01 41.47
CA ARG A 230 15.86 -8.60 41.37
C ARG A 230 15.34 -8.20 39.99
N TRP A 231 14.30 -7.37 39.88
CA TRP A 231 14.06 -6.56 38.68
C TRP A 231 13.32 -5.29 39.08
N GLN A 232 14.08 -4.21 39.25
CA GLN A 232 13.55 -2.85 39.29
C GLN A 232 13.48 -2.34 37.86
N ARG A 233 12.32 -1.81 37.47
CA ARG A 233 12.16 -0.93 36.31
C ARG A 233 12.46 0.49 36.76
N THR A 234 13.46 1.12 36.15
CA THR A 234 13.53 2.58 36.06
C THR A 234 13.97 2.92 34.65
N TRP A 235 13.13 3.67 33.94
CA TRP A 235 13.50 4.39 32.73
C TRP A 235 13.80 5.83 33.18
N SER A 236 14.97 6.33 32.83
CA SER A 236 15.32 7.74 32.91
C SER A 236 15.64 8.24 31.51
N ALA A 237 14.91 9.26 31.08
CA ALA A 237 15.18 10.05 29.89
C ALA A 237 16.14 11.19 30.24
N THR A 238 17.03 11.49 29.31
CA THR A 238 17.56 12.85 29.09
C THR A 238 17.45 13.09 27.59
#